data_AF-A0A259LPP4-F1
#
_entry.id   AF-A0A259LPP4-F1
#
_cell.length_a   1.000
_cell.length_b   1.000
_cell.length_c   1.000
_cell.angle_alpha   90.00
_cell.angle_beta   90.00
_cell.angle_gamma   90.00
#
_symmetry.space_group_name_H-M   'P 1'
#
loop_
_entity.id
_entity.type
_entity.pdbx_description
1 polymer ?
#
loop_
_entity_poly.entity_id
_entity_poly.type
_entity_poly.pdbx_seq_one_letter_code
_entity_poly.pdbx_strand_id
1 'polypeptide(L)' 'GFILLGFAIGAALVGLLLLIGLLGGNLFVLILIFAIASLISWIALRRLMGVRKGQVKIWDRDINDN' A
#
# COMPACT_ATOMS: atom_id res chain seq x y z
N GLY A 1 0.09 -3.58 -7.70
CA GLY A 1 0.13 -2.12 -7.57
C GLY A 1 0.44 -1.69 -6.15
N PHE A 2 0.26 -0.41 -5.83
CA PHE A 2 0.30 0.20 -4.49
C PHE A 2 1.66 0.40 -3.81
N ILE A 3 2.79 0.23 -4.49
CA ILE A 3 4.11 0.34 -3.83
C ILE A 3 4.41 1.76 -3.34
N LEU A 4 4.11 2.79 -4.14
CA LEU A 4 4.31 4.19 -3.76
C LEU A 4 3.40 4.62 -2.60
N LEU A 5 2.16 4.12 -2.56
CA LEU A 5 1.26 4.36 -1.41
C LEU A 5 1.78 3.68 -0.14
N GLY A 6 2.35 2.47 -0.27
CA GLY A 6 3.05 1.80 0.83
C GLY A 6 4.20 2.64 1.38
N PHE A 7 5.01 3.26 0.51
CA PHE A 7 6.08 4.18 0.91
C PHE A 7 5.54 5.44 1.58
N ALA A 8 4.46 6.03 1.08
CA ALA A 8 3.84 7.20 1.70
C ALA A 8 3.36 6.90 3.13
N ILE A 9 2.74 5.74 3.35
CA ILE A 9 2.31 5.29 4.69
C ILE A 9 3.53 5.07 5.60
N GLY A 10 4.57 4.40 5.09
CA GLY A 10 5.82 4.19 5.84
C GLY A 10 6.48 5.50 6.26
N ALA A 11 6.55 6.49 5.35
CA ALA A 11 7.12 7.81 5.63
C ALA A 11 6.29 8.58 6.66
N ALA A 12 4.96 8.56 6.54
CA ALA A 12 4.05 9.20 7.50
C ALA A 12 4.20 8.61 8.91
N LEU A 13 4.34 7.28 9.01
CA LEU A 13 4.56 6.61 10.29
C LEU A 13 5.89 6.99 10.93
N VAL A 14 6.99 6.99 10.16
CA VAL A 14 8.29 7.43 10.68
C VAL A 14 8.25 8.89 11.12
N GLY A 15 7.62 9.77 10.33
CA GLY A 15 7.43 11.17 10.69
C GLY A 15 6.64 11.36 11.98
N LEU A 16 5.55 10.59 12.17
CA LEU A 16 4.76 10.61 13.39
C LEU A 16 5.56 10.13 14.61
N LEU A 17 6.32 9.04 14.46
CA LEU A 17 7.14 8.49 15.54
C LEU A 17 8.28 9.44 15.96
N LEU A 18 8.86 10.16 15.00
CA LEU A 18 9.80 11.24 15.27
C LEU A 18 9.12 12.42 15.97
N LEU A 19 7.93 12.82 15.51
CA LEU A 19 7.18 13.95 16.06
C LEU A 19 6.85 13.77 17.55
N ILE A 20 6.47 12.55 17.96
CA ILE A 20 6.16 12.23 19.35
C ILE A 20 7.40 11.91 20.20
N GLY A 21 8.60 11.99 19.61
CA GLY A 21 9.86 11.73 20.32
C GLY A 21 10.16 10.26 20.64
N LEU A 22 9.46 9.32 19.99
CA LEU A 22 9.65 7.88 20.24
C LEU A 22 10.86 7.31 19.49
N LEU A 23 11.34 8.02 18.46
CA LEU A 23 12.53 7.65 17.71
C LEU A 23 13.61 8.71 17.86
N GLY A 24 14.86 8.24 18.04
CA GLY A 24 16.04 9.09 17.95
C GLY A 24 16.44 9.39 16.50
N GLY A 25 17.51 10.17 16.33
CA GLY A 25 18.04 10.55 15.00
C GLY A 25 18.94 9.50 14.32
N ASN A 26 18.90 8.24 14.74
CA ASN A 26 19.74 7.20 14.13
C ASN A 26 19.21 6.82 12.75
N LEU A 27 19.94 7.21 11.71
CA LEU A 27 19.57 7.00 10.31
C LEU A 27 19.26 5.53 9.98
N PHE A 28 20.05 4.58 10.48
CA PHE A 28 19.86 3.16 10.18
C PHE A 28 18.56 2.61 10.77
N VAL A 29 18.20 3.06 11.99
CA VAL A 29 16.94 2.67 12.64
C VAL A 29 15.76 3.26 11.88
N LEU A 30 15.85 4.52 11.44
CA LEU A 30 14.79 5.17 10.66
C LEU A 30 14.54 4.44 9.33
N ILE A 31 15.61 4.07 8.62
CA ILE A 31 15.53 3.30 7.37
C ILE A 31 14.91 1.92 7.62
N LEU A 32 15.29 1.23 8.70
CA LEU A 32 14.74 -0.08 9.04
C LEU A 32 13.24 -0.01 9.30
N ILE A 33 12.80 0.95 10.13
CA ILE A 33 11.37 1.14 10.45
C ILE A 33 10.59 1.51 9.19
N PHE A 34 11.13 2.45 8.39
CA PHE A 34 10.53 2.84 7.12
C PHE A 34 10.34 1.63 6.18
N ALA A 35 11.39 0.80 6.02
CA ALA A 35 11.36 -0.36 5.14
C ALA A 35 10.32 -1.39 5.59
N ILE A 36 10.27 -1.71 6.89
CA ILE A 36 9.32 -2.66 7.45
C ILE A 36 7.88 -2.13 7.33
N ALA A 37 7.63 -0.89 7.75
CA ALA A 37 6.30 -0.28 7.69
C ALA A 37 5.80 -0.18 6.25
N SER A 38 6.68 0.20 5.32
CA SER A 38 6.36 0.25 3.89
C SER A 38 6.03 -1.12 3.31
N LEU A 39 6.83 -2.14 3.64
CA LEU A 39 6.61 -3.50 3.17
C LEU A 39 5.28 -4.07 3.68
N ILE A 40 4.99 -3.89 4.97
CA ILE A 40 3.73 -4.32 5.58
C ILE A 40 2.56 -3.60 4.92
N SER A 41 2.64 -2.28 4.77
CA SER A 41 1.58 -1.47 4.15
C SER A 41 1.32 -1.91 2.71
N TRP A 42 2.38 -2.11 1.92
CA TRP A 42 2.26 -2.59 0.55
C TRP A 42 1.61 -3.98 0.46
N ILE A 43 2.02 -4.93 1.30
CA ILE A 43 1.42 -6.28 1.34
C ILE A 43 -0.06 -6.19 1.72
N ALA A 44 -0.41 -5.40 2.75
CA ALA A 44 -1.78 -5.21 3.18
C ALA A 44 -2.65 -4.61 2.06
N LEU A 45 -2.19 -3.54 1.42
CA LEU A 45 -2.87 -2.92 0.28
C LEU A 45 -3.05 -3.90 -0.88
N ARG A 46 -2.02 -4.68 -1.19
CA ARG A 46 -2.08 -5.68 -2.26
C ARG A 46 -3.09 -6.79 -1.96
N ARG A 47 -3.26 -7.18 -0.70
CA ARG A 47 -4.25 -8.19 -0.28
C ARG A 47 -5.67 -7.64 -0.26
N LEU A 48 -5.86 -6.43 0.27
CA LEU A 48 -7.18 -5.85 0.49
C LEU A 48 -7.78 -5.20 -0.76
N MET A 49 -6.94 -4.55 -1.57
CA MET A 49 -7.34 -3.85 -2.80
C MET A 49 -6.90 -4.57 -4.08
N GLY A 50 -6.36 -5.78 -3.97
CA GLY A 50 -6.05 -6.62 -5.13
C GLY A 50 -7.30 -6.93 -5.95
N VAL A 51 -7.14 -7.01 -7.29
CA VAL A 51 -8.23 -7.29 -8.24
C VAL A 51 -8.96 -8.58 -7.83
N ARG A 52 -10.25 -8.44 -7.49
CA ARG A 52 -11.13 -9.59 -7.24
C ARG A 52 -11.43 -10.24 -8.60
N LYS A 53 -11.16 -11.55 -8.74
CA LYS A 53 -11.60 -12.32 -9.91
C LYS A 53 -13.13 -12.22 -9.99
N GLY A 54 -13.66 -11.62 -11.06
CA GLY A 54 -15.12 -11.44 -11.25
C GLY A 54 -15.55 -10.07 -11.78
N GLN A 55 -14.64 -9.09 -11.92
CA GLN A 55 -14.98 -7.79 -12.53
C GLN A 55 -14.98 -7.77 -14.07
N VAL A 56 -14.85 -8.94 -14.71
CA VAL A 56 -15.15 -9.04 -16.14
C VAL A 56 -16.65 -9.25 -16.25
N LYS A 57 -17.39 -8.17 -16.50
CA LYS A 57 -18.78 -8.30 -16.94
C LYS A 57 -18.74 -8.93 -18.33
N ILE A 58 -19.00 -10.22 -18.41
CA ILE A 58 -19.25 -10.91 -19.68
C ILE A 58 -20.58 -10.36 -20.18
N TRP A 59 -20.52 -9.58 -21.26
CA TRP A 59 -21.70 -9.13 -21.96
C TRP A 59 -22.03 -10.19 -23.01
N ASP A 60 -22.99 -11.06 -22.71
CA ASP A 60 -23.53 -12.03 -23.67
C ASP A 60 -24.59 -11.39 -24.59
N ARG A 61 -24.91 -10.11 -24.41
CA ARG A 61 -25.88 -9.40 -25.26
C ARG A 61 -25.17 -8.91 -26.51
N ASP A 62 -25.28 -9.68 -27.59
CA ASP A 62 -24.82 -9.24 -28.89
C ASP A 62 -25.78 -8.16 -29.43
N ILE A 63 -25.23 -7.11 -30.00
CA ILE A 63 -25.97 -6.02 -30.68
C ILE A 63 -26.54 -6.47 -32.03
N ASN A 64 -26.25 -7.72 -32.43
CA ASN A 64 -26.64 -8.31 -33.69
C ASN A 64 -27.89 -9.22 -33.61
N ASP A 65 -28.55 -9.31 -32.45
CA ASP A 65 -29.83 -10.02 -32.29
C ASP A 65 -31.06 -9.21 -32.80
N ASN A 66 -30.83 -8.34 -33.81
CA ASN A 66 -31.70 -7.36 -34.49
C ASN A 66 -31.95 -6.01 -33.80
#